data_AF-A0A1V3XG22-F1
#
_entry.id   AF-A0A1V3XG22-F1
#
_cell.length_a   1.000
_cell.length_b   1.000
_cell.length_c   1.000
_cell.angle_alpha   90.00
_cell.angle_beta   90.00
_cell.angle_gamma   90.00
#
_symmetry.space_group_name_H-M   'P 1'
#
loop_
_entity.id
_entity.type
_entity.pdbx_description
1 polymer ?
#
loop_
_entity_poly.entity_id
_entity_poly.type
_entity_poly.pdbx_seq_one_letter_code
_entity_poly.pdbx_strand_id
1 'polypeptide(L)'
;MTYMITQPDTLTAAAASVAEIRSAIGSANAATVASTTGVIAAARDEVSELIASLFRAYGQECQAVMTQAGAFHDAFAQSLATAATSYAQAEAANAATVTEALAAISSPVRAMLGGAAPLTSAVPSAAAVNTLVMGGSGNPIPSIDFVNNIVSRYIAPFFPVDPNFVQSLFTPEGFYIDTGIKTLPSTCRWLRASPS
;
A
#
# COMPACT_ATOMS: atom_id res chain seq x y z
N MET A 1 -1.56 -19.08 -17.96
CA MET A 1 -1.58 -17.61 -17.85
C MET A 1 -1.12 -17.26 -16.44
N THR A 2 0.03 -16.59 -16.31
CA THR A 2 0.56 -16.17 -15.02
C THR A 2 0.23 -14.69 -14.85
N TYR A 3 -0.59 -14.36 -13.86
CA TYR A 3 -0.93 -12.96 -13.56
C TYR A 3 -0.03 -12.46 -12.43
N MET A 4 0.41 -11.22 -12.53
CA MET A 4 1.23 -10.54 -11.53
C MET A 4 0.45 -9.34 -11.03
N ILE A 5 0.29 -9.24 -9.71
CA ILE A 5 -0.30 -8.09 -9.04
C ILE A 5 0.80 -7.47 -8.20
N THR A 6 0.99 -6.16 -8.35
CA THR A 6 1.95 -5.36 -7.59
C THR A 6 1.22 -4.20 -6.94
N GLN A 7 1.78 -3.68 -5.85
CA GLN A 7 1.31 -2.45 -5.23
C GLN A 7 2.52 -1.52 -5.05
N PRO A 8 2.74 -0.56 -5.97
CA PRO A 8 3.94 0.30 -5.95
C PRO A 8 4.16 1.06 -4.64
N ASP A 9 3.07 1.51 -3.99
CA ASP A 9 3.14 2.23 -2.72
C ASP A 9 3.72 1.36 -1.58
N THR A 10 3.38 0.07 -1.53
CA THR A 10 3.90 -0.83 -0.49
C THR A 10 5.37 -1.15 -0.72
N LEU A 11 5.82 -1.23 -1.97
CA LEU A 11 7.23 -1.38 -2.31
C LEU A 11 8.04 -0.14 -1.92
N THR A 12 7.47 1.06 -2.11
CA THR A 12 8.08 2.32 -1.68
C THR A 12 8.18 2.41 -0.16
N ALA A 13 7.11 2.05 0.55
CA ALA A 13 7.11 1.99 2.02
C ALA A 13 8.13 0.97 2.54
N ALA A 14 8.21 -0.21 1.91
CA ALA A 14 9.19 -1.23 2.27
C ALA A 14 10.63 -0.73 2.07
N ALA A 15 10.92 -0.03 0.98
CA ALA A 15 12.24 0.59 0.76
C ALA A 15 12.62 1.57 1.88
N ALA A 16 11.67 2.38 2.35
CA ALA A 16 11.87 3.30 3.47
C ALA A 16 12.14 2.55 4.78
N SER A 17 11.33 1.53 5.12
CA SER A 17 11.56 0.71 6.32
C SER A 17 12.91 0.00 6.30
N VAL A 18 13.35 -0.48 5.13
CA VAL A 18 14.68 -1.08 4.94
C VAL A 18 15.77 -0.04 5.23
N ALA A 19 15.64 1.19 4.76
CA ALA A 19 16.60 2.26 5.06
C ALA A 19 16.63 2.64 6.56
N GLU A 20 15.47 2.64 7.23
CA GLU A 20 15.37 2.88 8.68
C GLU A 20 16.08 1.78 9.49
N ILE A 21 15.83 0.51 9.15
CA ILE A 21 16.51 -0.63 9.78
C ILE A 21 18.03 -0.51 9.62
N ARG A 22 18.50 -0.16 8.41
CA ARG A 22 19.92 0.06 8.14
C ARG A 22 20.51 1.17 9.01
N SER A 23 19.77 2.27 9.20
CA SER A 23 20.17 3.36 10.08
C SER A 23 20.31 2.89 11.53
N ALA A 24 19.34 2.13 12.04
CA ALA A 24 19.37 1.57 13.39
C ALA A 24 20.55 0.61 13.59
N ILE A 25 20.80 -0.28 12.62
CA ILE A 25 21.96 -1.20 12.63
C ILE A 25 23.27 -0.41 12.62
N GLY A 26 23.37 0.62 11.79
CA GLY A 26 24.55 1.49 11.73
C GLY A 26 24.84 2.18 13.07
N SER A 27 23.81 2.69 13.73
CA SER A 27 23.93 3.28 15.08
C SER A 27 24.36 2.26 16.12
N ALA A 28 23.78 1.06 16.10
CA ALA A 28 24.14 -0.01 17.04
C ALA A 28 25.58 -0.46 16.83
N ASN A 29 26.01 -0.62 15.58
CA ASN A 29 27.38 -0.99 15.25
C ASN A 29 28.37 0.10 15.70
N ALA A 30 28.09 1.37 15.41
CA ALA A 30 28.93 2.48 15.87
C ALA A 30 29.09 2.51 17.41
N ALA A 31 28.05 2.14 18.16
CA ALA A 31 28.09 2.09 19.62
C ALA A 31 28.94 0.92 20.18
N THR A 32 29.16 -0.15 19.42
CA THR A 32 29.88 -1.36 19.89
C THR A 32 31.30 -1.48 19.34
N VAL A 33 31.68 -0.72 18.32
CA VAL A 33 33.03 -0.77 17.71
C VAL A 33 34.13 -0.58 18.76
N ALA A 34 34.00 0.43 19.63
CA ALA A 34 35.04 0.71 20.62
C ALA A 34 35.20 -0.41 21.66
N SER A 35 34.11 -1.02 22.12
CA SER A 35 34.16 -2.09 23.13
C SER A 35 34.65 -3.42 22.58
N THR A 36 34.45 -3.68 21.28
CA THR A 36 34.85 -4.92 20.61
C THR A 36 36.26 -4.87 20.04
N THR A 37 36.73 -3.70 19.59
CA THR A 37 38.08 -3.51 19.04
C THR A 37 39.09 -2.95 20.05
N GLY A 38 38.61 -2.43 21.18
CA GLY A 38 39.42 -1.86 22.26
C GLY A 38 39.77 -2.84 23.39
N VAL A 39 39.64 -4.15 23.19
CA VAL A 39 39.86 -5.16 24.24
C VAL A 39 41.32 -5.14 24.71
N ILE A 40 41.53 -4.96 26.02
CA ILE A 40 42.86 -4.97 26.65
C ILE A 40 43.15 -6.31 27.32
N ALA A 41 44.42 -6.64 27.50
CA ALA A 41 44.84 -7.85 28.21
C ALA A 41 44.41 -7.78 29.69
N ALA A 42 43.87 -8.89 30.20
CA ALA A 42 43.42 -8.98 31.59
C ALA A 42 44.59 -8.99 32.59
N ALA A 43 45.73 -9.53 32.17
CA ALA A 43 47.00 -9.54 32.92
C ALA A 43 48.19 -9.38 31.95
N ARG A 44 49.39 -9.17 32.49
CA ARG A 44 50.63 -8.94 31.71
C ARG A 44 51.30 -10.23 31.20
N ASP A 45 50.58 -11.33 31.18
CA ASP A 45 51.05 -12.59 30.64
C ASP A 45 50.75 -12.71 29.14
N GLU A 46 51.52 -13.55 28.45
CA GLU A 46 51.44 -13.73 27.00
C GLU A 46 50.09 -14.31 26.56
N VAL A 47 49.43 -15.11 27.41
CA VAL A 47 48.13 -15.72 27.09
C VAL A 47 47.04 -14.64 27.12
N SER A 48 47.03 -13.77 28.13
CA SER A 48 46.11 -12.63 28.21
C SER A 48 46.28 -11.66 27.05
N GLU A 49 47.51 -11.34 26.65
CA GLU A 49 47.79 -10.48 25.49
C GLU A 49 47.35 -11.12 24.17
N LEU A 50 47.61 -12.43 24.00
CA LEU A 50 47.19 -13.16 22.82
C LEU A 50 45.66 -13.21 22.69
N ILE A 51 44.96 -13.50 23.78
CA ILE A 51 43.49 -13.52 23.83
C ILE A 51 42.92 -12.14 23.49
N ALA A 52 43.47 -11.07 24.08
CA ALA A 52 43.04 -9.71 23.75
C ALA A 52 43.28 -9.40 22.26
N SER A 53 44.43 -9.78 21.70
CA SER A 53 44.72 -9.59 20.27
C SER A 53 43.73 -10.32 19.35
N LEU A 54 43.33 -11.55 19.71
CA LEU A 54 42.36 -12.34 18.97
C LEU A 54 41.00 -11.63 18.91
N PHE A 55 40.51 -11.14 20.05
CA PHE A 55 39.23 -10.42 20.09
C PHE A 55 39.28 -9.11 19.32
N ARG A 56 40.39 -8.35 19.37
CA ARG A 56 40.55 -7.14 18.55
C ARG A 56 40.50 -7.46 17.06
N ALA A 57 41.23 -8.49 16.63
CA ALA A 57 41.24 -8.91 15.23
C ALA A 57 39.83 -9.33 14.77
N TYR A 58 39.13 -10.14 15.58
CA TYR A 58 37.76 -10.55 15.30
C TYR A 58 36.80 -9.36 15.23
N GLY A 59 36.91 -8.38 16.14
CA GLY A 59 36.11 -7.15 16.10
C GLY A 59 36.33 -6.34 14.83
N GLN A 60 37.58 -6.28 14.33
CA GLN A 60 37.91 -5.62 13.07
C GLN A 60 37.33 -6.37 11.85
N GLU A 61 37.38 -7.70 11.84
CA GLU A 61 36.76 -8.51 10.79
C GLU A 61 35.23 -8.34 10.78
N CYS A 62 34.58 -8.37 11.95
CA CYS A 62 33.16 -8.08 12.06
C CYS A 62 32.82 -6.70 11.50
N GLN A 63 33.63 -5.68 11.77
CA GLN A 63 33.40 -4.33 11.25
C GLN A 63 33.51 -4.28 9.71
N ALA A 64 34.44 -5.02 9.12
CA ALA A 64 34.56 -5.12 7.67
C ALA A 64 33.32 -5.77 7.04
N VAL A 65 32.83 -6.86 7.64
CA VAL A 65 31.61 -7.55 7.19
C VAL A 65 30.38 -6.64 7.32
N MET A 66 30.23 -5.93 8.44
CA MET A 66 29.12 -5.00 8.64
C MET A 66 29.12 -3.85 7.63
N THR A 67 30.29 -3.40 7.19
CA THR A 67 30.42 -2.39 6.14
C THR A 67 29.92 -2.92 4.79
N GLN A 68 30.30 -4.16 4.44
CA GLN A 68 29.81 -4.80 3.22
C GLN A 68 28.30 -5.07 3.26
N ALA A 69 27.79 -5.54 4.41
CA ALA A 69 26.36 -5.73 4.63
C ALA A 69 25.59 -4.40 4.51
N GLY A 70 26.14 -3.29 5.02
CA GLY A 70 25.58 -1.95 4.87
C GLY A 70 25.43 -1.55 3.39
N ALA A 71 26.48 -1.74 2.59
CA ALA A 71 26.45 -1.43 1.16
C ALA A 71 25.40 -2.28 0.39
N PHE A 72 25.28 -3.57 0.75
CA PHE A 72 24.22 -4.42 0.21
C PHE A 72 22.82 -3.90 0.58
N HIS A 73 22.62 -3.52 1.85
CA HIS A 73 21.34 -3.04 2.34
C HIS A 73 20.90 -1.74 1.63
N ASP A 74 21.85 -0.85 1.34
CA ASP A 74 21.63 0.38 0.58
C ASP A 74 21.25 0.07 -0.87
N ALA A 75 21.98 -0.84 -1.53
CA ALA A 75 21.66 -1.27 -2.89
C ALA A 75 20.29 -1.97 -2.98
N PHE A 76 19.94 -2.77 -1.98
CA PHE A 76 18.64 -3.43 -1.89
C PHE A 76 17.49 -2.42 -1.76
N ALA A 77 17.61 -1.44 -0.86
CA ALA A 77 16.63 -0.37 -0.72
C ALA A 77 16.44 0.42 -2.03
N GLN A 78 17.54 0.75 -2.71
CA GLN A 78 17.51 1.44 -3.99
C GLN A 78 16.82 0.60 -5.08
N SER A 79 17.09 -0.71 -5.10
CA SER A 79 16.43 -1.64 -6.03
C SER A 79 14.93 -1.70 -5.79
N LEU A 80 14.46 -1.72 -4.54
CA LEU A 80 13.03 -1.71 -4.21
C LEU A 80 12.37 -0.41 -4.71
N ALA A 81 12.98 0.74 -4.44
CA ALA A 81 12.44 2.03 -4.88
C ALA A 81 12.37 2.13 -6.42
N THR A 82 13.39 1.60 -7.10
CA THR A 82 13.43 1.55 -8.58
C THR A 82 12.36 0.62 -9.14
N ALA A 83 12.16 -0.55 -8.51
CA ALA A 83 11.12 -1.49 -8.89
C ALA A 83 9.71 -0.89 -8.69
N ALA A 84 9.48 -0.23 -7.55
CA ALA A 84 8.22 0.48 -7.28
C ALA A 84 7.88 1.49 -8.39
N THR A 85 8.88 2.31 -8.77
CA THR A 85 8.72 3.29 -9.85
C THR A 85 8.42 2.62 -11.18
N SER A 86 9.12 1.53 -11.51
CA SER A 86 8.90 0.77 -12.75
C SER A 86 7.48 0.19 -12.83
N TYR A 87 6.97 -0.38 -11.73
CA TYR A 87 5.60 -0.91 -11.69
C TYR A 87 4.55 0.20 -11.78
N ALA A 88 4.75 1.33 -11.10
CA ALA A 88 3.85 2.48 -11.21
C ALA A 88 3.79 3.03 -12.66
N GLN A 89 4.92 3.08 -13.35
CA GLN A 89 4.97 3.48 -14.76
C GLN A 89 4.24 2.48 -15.67
N ALA A 90 4.40 1.17 -15.41
CA ALA A 90 3.68 0.14 -16.16
C ALA A 90 2.16 0.24 -15.97
N GLU A 91 1.70 0.48 -14.74
CA GLU A 91 0.27 0.71 -14.46
C GLU A 91 -0.26 1.95 -15.18
N ALA A 92 0.49 3.06 -15.16
CA ALA A 92 0.12 4.28 -15.87
C ALA A 92 0.04 4.08 -17.40
N ALA A 93 1.01 3.38 -17.99
CA ALA A 93 1.02 3.09 -19.42
C ALA A 93 -0.16 2.19 -19.84
N ASN A 94 -0.48 1.16 -19.03
CA ASN A 94 -1.64 0.31 -19.27
C ASN A 94 -2.96 1.09 -19.15
N ALA A 95 -3.10 1.96 -18.14
CA ALA A 95 -4.27 2.81 -17.95
C ALA A 95 -4.48 3.79 -19.12
N ALA A 96 -3.38 4.40 -19.61
CA ALA A 96 -3.41 5.25 -20.80
C ALA A 96 -3.88 4.48 -22.04
N THR A 97 -3.32 3.29 -22.29
CA THR A 97 -3.70 2.44 -23.42
C THR A 97 -5.19 2.07 -23.38
N VAL A 98 -5.71 1.72 -22.20
CA VAL A 98 -7.15 1.41 -22.03
C VAL A 98 -8.00 2.65 -22.27
N THR A 99 -7.58 3.82 -21.79
CA THR A 99 -8.31 5.09 -21.97
C THR A 99 -8.36 5.50 -23.44
N GLU A 100 -7.24 5.37 -24.17
CA GLU A 100 -7.16 5.62 -25.60
C GLU A 100 -8.05 4.66 -26.40
N ALA A 101 -8.02 3.36 -26.07
CA ALA A 101 -8.91 2.38 -26.70
C ALA A 101 -10.38 2.69 -26.42
N LEU A 102 -10.74 3.07 -25.19
CA LEU A 102 -12.10 3.45 -24.83
C LEU A 102 -12.54 4.72 -25.57
N ALA A 103 -11.65 5.70 -25.71
CA ALA A 103 -11.91 6.93 -26.49
C ALA A 103 -12.12 6.62 -27.98
N ALA A 104 -11.31 5.73 -28.56
CA ALA A 104 -11.45 5.30 -29.96
C ALA A 104 -12.79 4.59 -30.21
N ILE A 105 -13.21 3.71 -29.29
CA ILE A 105 -14.48 2.98 -29.40
C ILE A 105 -15.68 3.91 -29.18
N SER A 106 -15.58 4.85 -28.23
CA SER A 106 -16.69 5.72 -27.87
C SER A 106 -16.87 6.92 -28.81
N SER A 107 -15.81 7.35 -29.52
CA SER A 107 -15.86 8.51 -30.41
C SER A 107 -16.93 8.43 -31.52
N PRO A 108 -17.08 7.32 -32.27
CA PRO A 108 -18.15 7.15 -33.27
C PRO A 108 -19.55 7.22 -32.64
N VAL A 109 -19.72 6.63 -31.47
CA VAL A 109 -21.00 6.60 -30.74
C VAL A 109 -21.39 8.01 -30.28
N ARG A 110 -20.44 8.80 -29.75
CA ARG A 110 -20.67 10.21 -29.42
C ARG A 110 -21.03 11.05 -30.64
N ALA A 111 -20.37 10.80 -31.78
CA ALA A 111 -20.68 11.50 -33.02
C ALA A 111 -22.13 11.20 -33.48
N MET A 112 -22.59 9.95 -33.33
CA MET A 112 -23.94 9.53 -33.68
C MET A 112 -25.02 10.08 -32.72
N LEU A 113 -24.65 10.30 -31.45
CA LEU A 113 -25.52 10.84 -30.40
C LEU A 113 -25.45 12.37 -30.26
N GLY A 114 -24.87 13.08 -31.24
CA GLY A 114 -24.81 14.55 -31.22
C GLY A 114 -23.96 15.12 -30.07
N GLY A 115 -22.97 14.37 -29.59
CA GLY A 115 -22.08 14.79 -28.51
C GLY A 115 -22.56 14.42 -27.10
N ALA A 116 -23.70 13.74 -26.95
CA ALA A 116 -24.07 13.17 -25.65
C ALA A 116 -23.01 12.15 -25.19
N ALA A 117 -22.54 12.28 -23.95
CA ALA A 117 -21.51 11.41 -23.40
C ALA A 117 -21.99 9.95 -23.37
N PRO A 118 -21.16 8.97 -23.77
CA PRO A 118 -21.54 7.57 -23.64
C PRO A 118 -21.56 7.22 -22.15
N LEU A 119 -22.24 6.13 -21.80
CA LEU A 119 -22.20 5.54 -20.48
C LEU A 119 -20.77 5.05 -20.21
N THR A 120 -19.90 5.93 -19.70
CA THR A 120 -18.60 5.52 -19.20
C THR A 120 -18.85 4.81 -17.88
N SER A 121 -18.84 3.48 -17.87
CA SER A 121 -18.42 2.81 -16.64
C SER A 121 -16.99 3.27 -16.40
N ALA A 122 -16.81 4.23 -15.49
CA ALA A 122 -15.50 4.70 -15.09
C ALA A 122 -14.67 3.47 -14.72
N VAL A 123 -13.64 3.17 -15.50
CA VAL A 123 -12.60 2.26 -15.01
C VAL A 123 -11.98 3.04 -13.87
N PRO A 124 -12.08 2.59 -12.61
CA PRO A 124 -11.44 3.30 -11.52
C PRO A 124 -9.96 3.38 -11.87
N SER A 125 -9.43 4.62 -11.88
CA SER A 125 -8.00 4.84 -11.85
C SER A 125 -7.42 4.00 -10.70
N ALA A 126 -6.23 3.43 -10.85
CA ALA A 126 -5.55 2.76 -9.73
C ALA A 126 -5.34 3.70 -8.51
N ALA A 127 -5.47 5.02 -8.71
CA ALA A 127 -5.47 6.05 -7.68
C ALA A 127 -6.87 6.45 -7.15
N ALA A 128 -7.95 5.87 -7.67
CA ALA A 128 -9.30 6.17 -7.21
C ALA A 128 -9.52 5.51 -5.84
N VAL A 129 -9.53 6.33 -4.79
CA VAL A 129 -9.89 5.89 -3.44
C VAL A 129 -11.41 5.64 -3.41
N ASN A 130 -11.82 4.38 -3.56
CA ASN A 130 -13.22 3.99 -3.42
C ASN A 130 -13.69 4.25 -1.98
N THR A 131 -14.68 5.12 -1.84
CA THR A 131 -15.26 5.46 -0.53
C THR A 131 -16.60 4.75 -0.37
N LEU A 132 -16.63 3.70 0.46
CA LEU A 132 -17.84 2.95 0.76
C LEU A 132 -18.45 3.42 2.08
N VAL A 133 -19.69 3.91 2.04
CA VAL A 133 -20.42 4.37 3.24
C VAL A 133 -21.51 3.37 3.60
N MET A 134 -21.39 2.78 4.78
CA MET A 134 -22.42 1.90 5.36
C MET A 134 -23.48 2.72 6.09
N GLY A 135 -24.74 2.28 5.98
CA GLY A 135 -25.82 2.80 6.80
C GLY A 135 -25.72 2.32 8.25
N GLY A 136 -26.20 3.14 9.20
CA GLY A 136 -26.39 2.73 10.59
C GLY A 136 -27.52 1.71 10.75
N SER A 137 -27.67 1.13 11.95
CA SER A 137 -28.76 0.20 12.26
C SER A 137 -30.13 0.79 11.94
N GLY A 138 -30.96 0.07 11.18
CA GLY A 138 -32.29 0.53 10.75
C GLY A 138 -32.31 1.40 9.48
N ASN A 139 -31.15 1.70 8.89
CA ASN A 139 -31.03 2.41 7.62
C ASN A 139 -30.34 1.53 6.55
N PRO A 140 -31.01 0.47 6.06
CA PRO A 140 -30.42 -0.50 5.15
C PRO A 140 -30.07 0.09 3.77
N ILE A 141 -30.77 1.16 3.37
CA ILE A 141 -30.56 1.89 2.12
C ILE A 141 -30.20 3.34 2.48
N PRO A 142 -28.93 3.64 2.81
CA PRO A 142 -28.53 5.00 3.13
C PRO A 142 -28.78 5.93 1.93
N SER A 143 -29.46 7.05 2.19
CA SER A 143 -29.72 8.06 1.15
C SER A 143 -28.43 8.74 0.70
N ILE A 144 -28.45 9.32 -0.51
CA ILE A 144 -27.28 10.02 -1.05
C ILE A 144 -26.87 11.23 -0.18
N ASP A 145 -27.83 11.91 0.44
CA ASP A 145 -27.54 13.01 1.37
C ASP A 145 -26.83 12.53 2.64
N PHE A 146 -27.22 11.38 3.18
CA PHE A 146 -26.53 10.77 4.31
C PHE A 146 -25.08 10.45 3.95
N VAL A 147 -24.86 9.83 2.79
CA VAL A 147 -23.52 9.50 2.28
C VAL A 147 -22.68 10.76 2.11
N ASN A 148 -23.22 11.79 1.44
CA ASN A 148 -22.51 13.07 1.24
C ASN A 148 -22.16 13.75 2.56
N ASN A 149 -23.04 13.69 3.57
CA ASN A 149 -22.78 14.28 4.88
C ASN A 149 -21.63 13.55 5.61
N ILE A 150 -21.63 12.21 5.57
CA ILE A 150 -20.55 11.41 6.16
C ILE A 150 -19.22 11.70 5.48
N VAL A 151 -19.21 11.67 4.15
CA VAL A 151 -18.01 11.92 3.35
C VAL A 151 -17.46 13.32 3.61
N SER A 152 -18.31 14.35 3.57
CA SER A 152 -17.89 15.73 3.74
C SER A 152 -17.38 16.04 5.16
N ARG A 153 -17.94 15.41 6.20
CA ARG A 153 -17.62 15.74 7.60
C ARG A 153 -16.54 14.85 8.22
N TYR A 154 -16.46 13.59 7.79
CA TYR A 154 -15.65 12.58 8.48
C TYR A 154 -14.58 11.95 7.60
N ILE A 155 -14.66 12.07 6.27
CA ILE A 155 -13.71 11.42 5.36
C ILE A 155 -12.84 12.46 4.66
N ALA A 156 -13.45 13.40 3.93
CA ALA A 156 -12.76 14.44 3.15
C ALA A 156 -11.75 15.29 3.95
N PRO A 157 -11.93 15.57 5.26
CA PRO A 157 -10.93 16.30 6.04
C PRO A 157 -9.65 15.51 6.34
N PHE A 158 -9.70 14.18 6.28
CA PHE A 158 -8.62 13.30 6.75
C PHE A 158 -8.05 12.41 5.64
N PHE A 159 -8.79 12.21 4.55
CA PHE A 159 -8.43 11.32 3.45
C PHE A 159 -8.77 11.94 2.10
N PRO A 160 -8.00 11.67 1.04
CA PRO A 160 -8.38 12.03 -0.32
C PRO A 160 -9.69 11.33 -0.71
N VAL A 161 -10.63 12.09 -1.29
CA VAL A 161 -11.92 11.56 -1.76
C VAL A 161 -12.10 11.95 -3.22
N ASP A 162 -12.43 10.97 -4.06
CA ASP A 162 -12.90 11.22 -5.42
C ASP A 162 -14.45 11.16 -5.44
N PRO A 163 -15.14 12.27 -5.76
CA PRO A 163 -16.61 12.32 -5.80
C PRO A 163 -17.25 11.28 -6.75
N ASN A 164 -16.51 10.81 -7.75
CA ASN A 164 -17.01 9.83 -8.73
C ASN A 164 -16.98 8.39 -8.20
N PHE A 165 -16.29 8.13 -7.07
CA PHE A 165 -16.12 6.80 -6.48
C PHE A 165 -16.66 6.69 -5.04
N VAL A 166 -17.62 7.55 -4.70
CA VAL A 166 -18.39 7.45 -3.45
C VAL A 166 -19.60 6.56 -3.68
N GLN A 167 -19.73 5.48 -2.90
CA GLN A 167 -20.82 4.52 -3.04
C GLN A 167 -21.50 4.21 -1.69
N SER A 168 -22.83 4.24 -1.69
CA SER A 168 -23.66 3.69 -0.61
C SER A 168 -23.56 2.17 -0.58
N LEU A 169 -23.15 1.59 0.54
CA LEU A 169 -23.17 0.15 0.73
C LEU A 169 -24.53 -0.27 1.32
N PHE A 170 -25.30 -1.03 0.54
CA PHE A 170 -26.56 -1.61 0.99
C PHE A 170 -26.26 -2.71 2.02
N THR A 171 -26.71 -2.49 3.26
CA THR A 171 -26.59 -3.46 4.35
C THR A 171 -27.98 -4.06 4.59
N PRO A 172 -28.24 -5.31 4.16
CA PRO A 172 -29.57 -5.93 4.23
C PRO A 172 -30.06 -6.24 5.66
N GLU A 173 -29.31 -5.84 6.70
CA GLU A 173 -29.61 -6.05 8.12
C GLU A 173 -30.81 -5.16 8.55
N GLY A 174 -31.97 -5.36 7.93
CA GLY A 174 -33.18 -4.63 8.19
C GLY A 174 -33.76 -4.99 9.56
N PHE A 175 -33.92 -3.98 10.42
CA PHE A 175 -34.97 -3.93 11.44
C PHE A 175 -35.03 -5.05 12.48
N TYR A 176 -33.89 -5.56 12.91
CA TYR A 176 -33.83 -6.59 13.95
C TYR A 176 -34.46 -6.14 15.28
N ILE A 177 -34.31 -4.85 15.62
CA ILE A 177 -34.83 -4.26 16.86
C ILE A 177 -36.33 -3.93 16.77
N ASP A 178 -36.85 -3.55 15.61
CA ASP A 178 -38.27 -3.16 15.47
C ASP A 178 -39.20 -4.34 15.12
N THR A 179 -38.70 -5.41 14.50
CA THR A 179 -39.53 -6.55 14.08
C THR A 179 -39.25 -7.84 14.83
N GLY A 180 -38.11 -7.96 15.53
CA GLY A 180 -37.73 -9.17 16.26
C GLY A 180 -37.47 -10.39 15.37
N ILE A 181 -37.50 -10.25 14.04
CA ILE A 181 -37.29 -11.34 13.10
C ILE A 181 -35.79 -11.48 12.82
N LYS A 182 -35.27 -12.66 13.13
CA LYS A 182 -33.88 -13.07 12.87
C LYS A 182 -33.69 -13.40 11.38
N THR A 183 -33.58 -12.41 10.50
CA THR A 183 -33.17 -12.68 9.12
C THR A 183 -31.65 -12.89 9.07
N LEU A 184 -31.23 -14.14 8.87
CA LEU A 184 -29.86 -14.50 8.51
C LEU A 184 -29.81 -14.87 7.01
N PRO A 185 -28.62 -14.75 6.37
CA PRO A 185 -28.45 -14.18 5.04
C PRO A 185 -28.53 -15.25 3.95
N SER A 186 -29.08 -14.91 2.78
CA SER A 186 -28.64 -15.45 1.47
C SER A 186 -29.60 -15.07 0.35
N THR A 187 -29.32 -13.96 -0.31
CA THR A 187 -29.15 -14.06 -1.76
C THR A 187 -28.12 -13.05 -2.20
N CYS A 188 -26.87 -13.50 -2.40
CA CYS A 188 -26.00 -12.90 -3.39
C CYS A 188 -26.74 -12.97 -4.74
N ARG A 189 -27.53 -11.94 -5.06
CA ARG A 189 -28.00 -11.68 -6.42
C ARG A 189 -27.20 -10.50 -6.94
N TRP A 190 -25.91 -10.74 -7.15
CA TRP A 190 -25.20 -10.03 -8.21
C TRP A 190 -25.86 -10.43 -9.53
N LEU A 191 -26.18 -9.44 -10.36
CA LEU A 191 -26.80 -9.53 -11.69
C LEU A 191 -28.27 -9.96 -11.75
N ARG A 192 -29.16 -8.96 -11.81
CA ARG A 192 -30.33 -9.03 -12.70
C ARG A 192 -30.57 -7.65 -13.31
N ALA A 193 -30.28 -7.55 -14.61
CA ALA A 193 -30.72 -6.47 -15.48
C ALA A 193 -32.23 -6.25 -15.30
N SER A 194 -32.65 -5.00 -15.18
CA SER A 194 -34.05 -4.60 -15.24
C SER A 194 -34.37 -4.20 -16.69
N PRO A 195 -35.43 -4.73 -17.32
CA PRO A 195 -35.90 -4.27 -18.60
C PRO A 195 -36.93 -3.15 -18.41
N SER A 196 -36.79 -2.11 -19.21
CA SER A 196 -37.87 -1.24 -19.65
C SER A 196 -37.67 -0.96 -21.13
#